data_AF-A0A6L3CCN3-F1
#
_entry.id   AF-A0A6L3CCN3-F1
#
_cell.length_a   1.000
_cell.length_b   1.000
_cell.length_c   1.000
_cell.angle_alpha   90.00
_cell.angle_beta   90.00
_cell.angle_gamma   90.00
#
_symmetry.space_group_name_H-M   'P 1'
#
loop_
_entity.id
_entity.type
_entity.pdbx_description
1 polymer ?
#
loop_
_entity_poly.entity_id
_entity_poly.type
_entity_poly.pdbx_seq_one_letter_code
_entity_poly.pdbx_strand_id
1 'polypeptide(L)'
;MARAQDMLDEAITLISDAGQNDLADRLSVQREKFFFTSLAGVPLANKVKKAGTALNADGSQANLSAVEALVTEIEDKADAPGTVLT
;
A
#
# COMPACT_ATOMS: atom_id res chain seq x y z
N MET A 1 -0.24 1.52 -17.88
CA MET A 1 -0.08 1.67 -16.43
C MET A 1 -1.01 0.65 -15.77
N ALA A 2 -0.50 -0.17 -14.85
CA ALA A 2 -1.31 -1.18 -14.19
C ALA A 2 -2.18 -0.51 -13.12
N ARG A 3 -3.50 -0.74 -13.16
CA ARG A 3 -4.48 -0.10 -12.27
C ARG A 3 -4.13 -0.22 -10.77
N ALA A 4 -3.44 -1.28 -10.35
CA ALA A 4 -3.03 -1.45 -8.96
C ALA A 4 -1.86 -0.53 -8.57
N GLN A 5 -0.92 -0.26 -9.48
CA GLN A 5 0.22 0.63 -9.24
C GLN A 5 -0.23 2.07 -9.09
N ASP A 6 -1.08 2.55 -10.00
CA ASP A 6 -1.65 3.91 -9.93
C ASP A 6 -2.38 4.13 -8.58
N MET A 7 -3.10 3.11 -8.12
CA MET A 7 -3.81 3.17 -6.83
C MET A 7 -2.87 3.11 -5.63
N LEU A 8 -1.75 2.40 -5.74
CA LEU A 8 -0.72 2.38 -4.70
C LEU A 8 -0.01 3.74 -4.63
N ASP A 9 0.28 4.37 -5.77
CA ASP A 9 0.92 5.69 -5.84
C ASP A 9 0.05 6.77 -5.19
N GLU A 10 -1.25 6.75 -5.45
CA GLU A 10 -2.19 7.64 -4.77
C GLU A 10 -2.22 7.38 -3.25
N ALA A 11 -2.16 6.11 -2.83
CA ALA A 11 -2.14 5.77 -1.42
C ALA A 11 -0.84 6.22 -0.74
N ILE A 12 0.31 6.04 -1.39
CA ILE A 12 1.63 6.51 -0.94
C ILE A 12 1.60 8.03 -0.73
N THR A 13 1.04 8.76 -1.70
CA THR A 13 0.90 10.22 -1.61
C THR A 13 0.06 10.62 -0.39
N LEU A 14 -1.12 10.00 -0.21
CA LEU A 14 -2.00 10.29 0.93
C LEU A 14 -1.36 9.99 2.30
N ILE A 15 -0.57 8.92 2.37
CA ILE A 15 0.12 8.49 3.61
C ILE A 15 1.30 9.42 3.92
N SER A 16 2.06 9.82 2.90
CA SER A 16 3.14 10.82 3.05
C SER A 16 2.59 12.19 3.46
N ASP A 17 1.47 12.62 2.86
CA ASP A 17 0.78 13.86 3.24
C ASP A 17 0.31 13.85 4.70
N ALA A 18 -0.04 12.67 5.23
CA ALA A 18 -0.38 12.46 6.64
C ALA A 18 0.84 12.41 7.58
N GLY A 19 2.05 12.64 7.05
CA GLY A 19 3.31 12.64 7.80
C GLY A 19 3.90 11.25 8.05
N GLN A 20 3.35 10.19 7.44
CA GLN A 20 3.81 8.80 7.61
C GLN A 20 4.77 8.37 6.50
N ASN A 21 5.89 9.08 6.37
CA ASN A 21 6.86 8.84 5.30
C ASN A 21 7.45 7.41 5.34
N ASP A 22 7.68 6.86 6.53
CA ASP A 22 8.20 5.49 6.67
C ASP A 22 7.26 4.43 6.05
N LEU A 23 5.94 4.62 6.21
CA LEU A 23 4.94 3.71 5.62
C LEU A 23 4.82 3.91 4.11
N ALA A 24 4.93 5.16 3.65
CA ALA A 24 4.94 5.51 2.24
C ALA A 24 6.16 4.89 1.52
N ASP A 25 7.35 4.98 2.12
CA ASP A 25 8.58 4.39 1.60
C ASP A 25 8.47 2.87 1.49
N ARG A 26 7.96 2.21 2.54
CA ARG A 26 7.72 0.76 2.53
C ARG A 26 6.80 0.34 1.38
N LEU A 27 5.68 1.04 1.17
CA LEU A 27 4.77 0.78 0.06
C LEU A 27 5.40 1.02 -1.31
N SER A 28 6.26 2.04 -1.45
CA SER A 28 6.96 2.34 -2.70
C SER A 28 7.81 1.17 -3.20
N VAL A 29 8.47 0.44 -2.27
CA VAL A 29 9.25 -0.76 -2.59
C VAL A 29 8.35 -1.90 -3.09
N GLN A 30 7.11 -1.99 -2.60
CA GLN A 30 6.17 -3.04 -3.01
C GLN A 30 5.52 -2.75 -4.38
N ARG A 31 5.47 -1.48 -4.80
CA ARG A 31 4.86 -1.02 -6.06
C ARG A 31 5.37 -1.77 -7.30
N GLU A 32 6.65 -2.10 -7.32
CA GLU A 32 7.31 -2.74 -8.46
C GLU A 32 7.22 -4.28 -8.41
N LYS A 33 6.72 -4.86 -7.32
CA LYS A 33 6.58 -6.31 -7.21
C LYS A 33 5.46 -6.83 -8.11
N PHE A 34 5.67 -8.04 -8.63
CA PHE A 34 4.77 -8.71 -9.58
C PHE A 34 3.31 -8.74 -9.11
N PHE A 35 3.11 -8.84 -7.80
CA PHE A 35 1.81 -8.81 -7.16
C PHE A 35 0.99 -7.57 -7.57
N PHE A 36 1.62 -6.39 -7.62
CA PHE A 36 0.98 -5.12 -8.02
C PHE A 36 1.12 -4.79 -9.50
N THR A 37 2.02 -5.44 -10.25
CA THR A 37 1.97 -5.41 -11.71
C THR A 37 0.80 -6.26 -12.25
N SER A 38 0.33 -7.22 -11.45
CA SER A 38 -0.83 -8.07 -11.75
C SER A 38 -2.15 -7.48 -11.23
N LEU A 39 -3.29 -7.95 -11.76
CA LEU A 39 -4.62 -7.60 -11.26
C LEU A 39 -4.88 -8.07 -9.82
N ALA A 40 -4.05 -8.97 -9.27
CA ALA A 40 -4.20 -9.49 -7.91
C ALA A 40 -3.92 -8.42 -6.83
N GLY A 41 -3.09 -7.41 -7.14
CA GLY A 41 -2.77 -6.31 -6.23
C GLY A 41 -3.86 -5.25 -6.09
N VAL A 42 -4.82 -5.18 -7.02
CA VAL A 42 -5.90 -4.17 -7.05
C VAL A 42 -6.73 -4.12 -5.76
N PRO A 43 -7.24 -5.24 -5.19
CA PRO A 43 -8.03 -5.18 -3.96
C PRO A 43 -7.23 -4.66 -2.75
N LEU A 44 -5.94 -4.98 -2.66
CA LEU A 44 -5.09 -4.50 -1.56
C LEU A 44 -4.74 -3.03 -1.73
N ALA A 45 -4.38 -2.60 -2.95
CA ALA A 45 -4.18 -1.19 -3.26
C ALA A 45 -5.42 -0.34 -2.92
N ASN A 46 -6.63 -0.85 -3.21
CA ASN A 46 -7.88 -0.22 -2.81
C ASN A 46 -8.03 -0.07 -1.28
N LYS A 47 -7.68 -1.10 -0.51
CA LYS A 47 -7.76 -1.06 0.95
C LYS A 47 -6.80 -0.03 1.52
N VAL A 48 -5.54 -0.03 1.07
CA VAL A 48 -4.53 0.94 1.52
C VAL A 48 -4.95 2.35 1.16
N LYS A 49 -5.42 2.59 -0.08
CA LYS A 49 -5.90 3.92 -0.48
C LYS A 49 -7.03 4.42 0.42
N LYS A 50 -8.00 3.56 0.75
CA LYS A 50 -9.09 3.91 1.67
C LYS A 50 -8.57 4.24 3.08
N ALA A 51 -7.66 3.42 3.60
CA ALA A 51 -7.06 3.64 4.91
C ALA A 51 -6.20 4.91 4.95
N GLY A 52 -5.42 5.17 3.91
CA GLY A 52 -4.63 6.40 3.73
C GLY A 52 -5.51 7.65 3.63
N THR A 53 -6.67 7.55 2.96
CA THR A 53 -7.65 8.65 2.93
C THR A 53 -8.23 8.91 4.32
N ALA A 54 -8.57 7.86 5.06
CA ALA A 54 -9.06 7.99 6.43
C ALA A 54 -8.00 8.58 7.37
N LEU A 55 -6.73 8.14 7.24
CA LEU A 55 -5.60 8.66 8.00
C LEU A 55 -5.32 10.14 7.69
N ASN A 56 -5.37 10.53 6.42
CA ASN A 56 -5.16 11.92 6.02
C ASN A 56 -6.31 12.82 6.51
N ALA A 57 -7.55 12.31 6.52
CA ALA A 57 -8.69 13.02 7.08
C ALA A 57 -8.68 13.07 8.62
N ASP A 58 -8.18 12.02 9.28
CA ASP A 58 -8.10 11.87 10.72
C ASP A 58 -6.84 11.08 11.11
N GLY A 59 -5.83 11.79 11.62
CA GLY A 59 -4.54 11.25 12.06
C GLY A 59 -4.59 10.42 13.35
N SER A 60 -5.75 9.88 13.72
CA SER A 60 -5.92 9.07 14.93
C SER A 60 -5.06 7.80 14.89
N GLN A 61 -4.63 7.35 16.07
CA GLN A 61 -3.83 6.13 16.23
C GLN A 61 -4.53 4.90 15.61
N ALA A 62 -5.86 4.86 15.63
CA ALA A 62 -6.64 3.79 15.03
C ALA A 62 -6.47 3.71 13.51
N ASN A 63 -6.51 4.86 12.82
CA ASN A 63 -6.29 4.92 11.38
C ASN A 63 -4.83 4.62 11.03
N LEU A 64 -3.89 5.08 11.85
CA LEU A 64 -2.47 4.76 11.69
C LEU A 64 -2.24 3.26 11.76
N SER A 65 -2.70 2.60 12.82
CA SER A 65 -2.55 1.15 12.99
C SER A 65 -3.26 0.36 11.89
N ALA A 66 -4.38 0.87 11.34
CA ALA A 66 -5.04 0.24 10.20
C ALA A 66 -4.17 0.30 8.93
N VAL A 67 -3.50 1.43 8.67
CA VAL A 67 -2.56 1.55 7.55
C VAL A 67 -1.35 0.64 7.76
N GLU A 68 -0.74 0.64 8.95
CA GLU A 68 0.40 -0.22 9.28
C GLU A 68 0.12 -1.71 9.11
N ALA A 69 -1.06 -2.17 9.54
CA ALA A 69 -1.49 -3.56 9.37
C ALA A 69 -1.60 -3.93 7.88
N LEU A 70 -2.13 -3.01 7.05
CA LEU A 70 -2.25 -3.23 5.61
C LEU A 70 -0.90 -3.20 4.89
N VAL A 71 0.03 -2.33 5.31
CA VAL A 71 1.41 -2.32 4.77
C VAL A 71 2.08 -3.66 5.06
N THR A 72 1.96 -4.15 6.29
CA THR A 72 2.53 -5.45 6.69
C THR A 72 1.89 -6.62 5.93
N GLU A 73 0.55 -6.62 5.77
CA GLU A 73 -0.15 -7.63 4.95
C GLU A 73 0.35 -7.63 3.50
N ILE A 74 0.64 -6.45 2.96
CA ILE A 74 1.17 -6.30 1.61
C ILE A 74 2.58 -6.84 1.49
N GLU A 75 3.46 -6.53 2.46
CA GLU A 75 4.82 -7.06 2.48
C GLU A 75 4.80 -8.59 2.51
N ASP A 76 4.02 -9.19 3.41
CA ASP A 76 3.88 -10.63 3.53
C ASP A 76 3.38 -11.29 2.24
N LYS A 77 2.42 -10.65 1.56
CA LYS A 77 1.85 -11.19 0.32
C LYS A 77 2.74 -10.96 -0.90
N ALA A 78 3.45 -9.85 -0.93
CA ALA A 78 4.32 -9.50 -2.05
C ALA A 78 5.64 -10.27 -1.99
N ASP A 79 6.12 -10.66 -0.79
CA ASP A 79 7.25 -11.57 -0.57
C ASP A 79 6.88 -13.06 -0.56
N ALA A 80 5.60 -13.41 -0.76
CA ALA A 80 5.21 -14.82 -0.85
C ALA A 80 5.95 -15.51 -2.03
N PRO A 81 6.58 -16.68 -1.82
CA PRO A 81 7.55 -17.31 -2.75
C PRO A 81 7.01 -17.78 -4.12
N GLY A 82 5.86 -17.29 -4.57
CA GLY A 82 5.30 -17.51 -5.91
C GLY A 82 5.11 -16.22 -6.74
N THR A 83 5.50 -15.04 -6.22
CA THR A 83 5.42 -13.76 -6.95
C THR A 83 6.70 -13.41 -7.70
N VAL A 84 7.81 -14.10 -7.42
CA VAL A 84 9.06 -13.99 -8.18
C VAL A 84 8.98 -14.98 -9.34
N LEU A 85 8.48 -14.53 -10.48
CA LEU A 85 8.65 -15.31 -11.71
C LEU A 85 10.13 -15.24 -12.10
N THR A 86 10.84 -16.35 -11.86
CA THR A 86 11.99 -16.77 -12.67
C THR A 86 11.60 -16.89 -14.13
#